data_AF-A0A8S9DYQ3-F1
#
_entry.id   AF-A0A8S9DYQ3-F1
#
_cell.length_a   1.000
_cell.length_b   1.000
_cell.length_c   1.000
_cell.angle_alpha   90.00
_cell.angle_beta   90.00
_cell.angle_gamma   90.00
#
_symmetry.space_group_name_H-M   'P 1'
#
loop_
_entity.id
_entity.type
_entity.pdbx_description
1 polymer ?
#
loop_
_entity_poly.entity_id
_entity_poly.type
_entity_poly.pdbx_seq_one_letter_code
_entity_poly.pdbx_strand_id
1 'polypeptide(L)'
;MASDQYVWLIWSSAFLVPWAAVYAFFPAHRRAMLWASLFTMPFGLTEPLFVPEYWSPPSLFDLAVNTGFDIESLIFCFGIGGIAGVFYNLITGRVPRPVEAAERRIPLHRHHYKALSAPFIAFPLLYFFPWNPIYPGIVAMIIGLVANVLCRPDLARKTWIGGILFLVGYAVFLAGLEWSAPGYIDRVWNLAALSGWKAGFMPVEELLFATAFGMYWSGVYEHFTWRKQAPDRLDWI
;
A
#
# COMPACT_ATOMS: atom_id res chain seq x y z
N MET A 1 -31.67 8.94 -2.11
CA MET A 1 -30.21 8.77 -1.93
C MET A 1 -29.80 7.61 -2.81
N ALA A 2 -28.76 7.77 -3.64
CA ALA A 2 -28.21 6.63 -4.37
C ALA A 2 -27.79 5.56 -3.36
N SER A 3 -28.05 4.29 -3.66
CA SER A 3 -27.64 3.20 -2.79
C SER A 3 -26.11 3.19 -2.69
N ASP A 4 -25.56 3.24 -1.47
CA ASP A 4 -24.11 3.18 -1.22
C ASP A 4 -23.52 1.80 -1.61
N GLN A 5 -24.36 0.81 -1.95
CA GLN A 5 -24.01 -0.59 -2.24
C GLN A 5 -22.82 -0.78 -3.18
N TYR A 6 -22.71 0.05 -4.22
CA TYR A 6 -21.69 -0.13 -5.26
C TYR A 6 -20.54 0.87 -5.15
N VAL A 7 -20.58 1.78 -4.18
CA VAL A 7 -19.56 2.83 -4.06
C VAL A 7 -18.20 2.20 -3.79
N TRP A 8 -18.11 1.25 -2.85
CA TRP A 8 -16.85 0.56 -2.55
C TRP A 8 -16.33 -0.27 -3.72
N LEU A 9 -17.20 -0.99 -4.42
CA LEU A 9 -16.82 -1.78 -5.59
C LEU A 9 -16.29 -0.90 -6.73
N ILE A 10 -16.95 0.21 -7.02
CA ILE A 10 -16.54 1.16 -8.07
C ILE A 10 -15.17 1.73 -7.73
N TRP A 11 -14.97 2.20 -6.50
CA TRP A 11 -13.72 2.85 -6.10
C TRP A 11 -12.56 1.86 -5.92
N SER A 12 -12.77 0.69 -5.31
CA SER A 12 -11.76 -0.38 -5.30
C SER A 12 -11.29 -0.75 -6.71
N SER A 13 -12.24 -0.84 -7.66
CA SER A 13 -11.96 -1.09 -9.09
C SER A 13 -11.30 0.10 -9.79
N ALA A 14 -11.50 1.33 -9.32
CA ALA A 14 -10.94 2.53 -9.95
C ALA A 14 -9.40 2.51 -9.95
N PHE A 15 -8.75 1.87 -8.97
CA PHE A 15 -7.29 1.67 -8.97
C PHE A 15 -6.80 0.77 -10.11
N LEU A 16 -7.65 -0.08 -10.70
CA LEU A 16 -7.29 -0.87 -11.85
C LEU A 16 -7.10 -0.02 -13.11
N VAL A 17 -7.69 1.17 -13.19
CA VAL A 17 -7.54 2.07 -14.34
C VAL A 17 -6.11 2.59 -14.47
N PRO A 18 -5.52 3.29 -13.48
CA PRO A 18 -4.12 3.70 -13.56
C PRO A 18 -3.19 2.47 -13.60
N TRP A 19 -3.53 1.37 -12.92
CA TRP A 19 -2.75 0.13 -13.00
C TRP A 19 -2.68 -0.41 -14.43
N ALA A 20 -3.81 -0.53 -15.12
CA ALA A 20 -3.88 -1.05 -16.48
C ALA A 20 -3.19 -0.11 -17.46
N ALA A 21 -3.35 1.21 -17.29
CA ALA A 21 -2.64 2.20 -18.08
C ALA A 21 -1.12 2.05 -17.94
N VAL A 22 -0.60 1.99 -16.71
CA VAL A 22 0.85 1.80 -16.49
C VAL A 22 1.31 0.46 -17.06
N TYR A 23 0.57 -0.62 -16.82
CA TYR A 23 0.90 -1.94 -17.34
C TYR A 23 0.97 -1.95 -18.87
N ALA A 24 0.02 -1.31 -19.55
CA ALA A 24 -0.02 -1.22 -21.01
C ALA A 24 1.16 -0.41 -21.56
N PHE A 25 1.39 0.79 -21.04
CA PHE A 25 2.34 1.76 -21.61
C PHE A 25 3.79 1.59 -21.15
N PHE A 26 4.06 0.91 -20.03
CA PHE A 26 5.41 0.79 -19.47
C PHE A 26 5.87 -0.67 -19.31
N PRO A 27 6.26 -1.35 -20.42
CA PRO A 27 6.60 -2.77 -20.41
C PRO A 27 7.77 -3.12 -19.46
N ALA A 28 8.72 -2.21 -19.26
CA ALA A 28 9.86 -2.40 -18.36
C ALA A 28 9.45 -2.64 -16.88
N HIS A 29 8.25 -2.23 -16.48
CA HIS A 29 7.77 -2.32 -15.10
C HIS A 29 6.76 -3.44 -14.85
N ARG A 30 6.25 -4.10 -15.89
CA ARG A 30 5.19 -5.13 -15.79
C ARG A 30 5.48 -6.23 -14.79
N ARG A 31 6.71 -6.74 -14.79
CA ARG A 31 7.11 -7.81 -13.85
C ARG A 31 7.07 -7.33 -12.40
N ALA A 32 7.55 -6.12 -12.12
CA ALA A 32 7.52 -5.54 -10.79
C ALA A 32 6.08 -5.27 -10.35
N MET A 33 5.25 -4.74 -11.25
CA MET A 33 3.83 -4.49 -10.99
C MET A 33 3.07 -5.78 -10.67
N LEU A 34 3.14 -6.80 -11.52
CA LEU A 34 2.42 -8.06 -11.29
C LEU A 34 2.88 -8.73 -10.01
N TRP A 35 4.19 -8.72 -9.75
CA TRP A 35 4.71 -9.29 -8.50
C TRP A 35 4.17 -8.55 -7.28
N ALA A 36 4.24 -7.22 -7.27
CA ALA A 36 3.74 -6.43 -6.15
C ALA A 36 2.23 -6.61 -5.98
N SER A 37 1.46 -6.56 -7.06
CA SER A 37 -0.01 -6.70 -7.04
C SER A 37 -0.46 -8.07 -6.53
N LEU A 38 0.16 -9.15 -7.01
CA LEU A 38 -0.17 -10.51 -6.58
C LEU A 38 0.26 -10.78 -5.14
N PHE A 39 1.31 -10.13 -4.66
CA PHE A 39 1.77 -10.30 -3.29
C PHE A 39 0.98 -9.44 -2.30
N THR A 40 0.46 -8.29 -2.72
CA THR A 40 -0.40 -7.45 -1.88
C THR A 40 -1.86 -7.89 -1.88
N MET A 41 -2.37 -8.43 -3.00
CA MET A 41 -3.77 -8.88 -3.13
C MET A 41 -4.26 -9.74 -1.94
N PRO A 42 -3.50 -10.73 -1.43
CA PRO A 42 -3.92 -11.53 -0.27
C PRO A 42 -4.16 -10.74 1.02
N PHE A 43 -3.65 -9.51 1.17
CA PHE A 43 -4.01 -8.68 2.33
C PHE A 43 -5.49 -8.30 2.35
N GLY A 44 -6.20 -8.33 1.22
CA GLY A 44 -7.65 -8.21 1.22
C GLY A 44 -8.36 -9.36 1.97
N LEU A 45 -7.70 -10.52 2.18
CA LEU A 45 -8.23 -11.59 3.03
C LEU A 45 -8.12 -11.27 4.54
N THR A 46 -7.40 -10.20 4.90
CA THR A 46 -7.26 -9.76 6.30
C THR A 46 -8.37 -8.82 6.76
N GLU A 47 -9.32 -8.50 5.87
CA GLU A 47 -10.46 -7.62 6.13
C GLU A 47 -11.27 -7.98 7.39
N PRO A 48 -11.46 -9.27 7.77
CA PRO A 48 -12.12 -9.63 9.02
C PRO A 48 -11.41 -9.16 10.30
N LEU A 49 -10.17 -8.66 10.21
CA LEU A 49 -9.45 -8.05 11.33
C LEU A 49 -9.78 -6.56 11.50
N PHE A 50 -10.44 -5.97 10.51
CA PHE A 50 -10.72 -4.53 10.41
C PHE A 50 -12.22 -4.24 10.45
N VAL A 51 -13.06 -5.13 9.91
CA VAL A 51 -14.52 -5.00 9.92
C VAL A 51 -15.11 -5.72 11.13
N PRO A 52 -16.01 -5.09 11.91
CA PRO A 52 -16.54 -3.73 11.75
C PRO A 52 -15.82 -2.64 12.57
N GLU A 53 -14.79 -2.98 13.34
CA GLU A 53 -14.22 -2.10 14.36
C GLU A 53 -13.61 -0.82 13.77
N TYR A 54 -12.93 -0.93 12.63
CA TYR A 54 -12.33 0.19 11.91
C TYR A 54 -13.32 0.84 10.93
N TRP A 55 -14.06 0.03 10.18
CA TRP A 55 -15.01 0.49 9.17
C TRP A 55 -15.94 -0.66 8.73
N SER A 56 -17.01 -0.34 8.01
CA SER A 56 -17.95 -1.35 7.51
C SER A 56 -18.62 -0.90 6.20
N PRO A 57 -17.98 -1.14 5.03
CA PRO A 57 -18.54 -0.72 3.75
C PRO A 57 -19.71 -1.62 3.32
N PRO A 58 -20.74 -1.07 2.67
CA PRO A 58 -21.65 -1.88 1.86
C PRO A 58 -20.86 -2.56 0.74
N SER A 59 -20.77 -3.88 0.79
CA SER A 59 -19.97 -4.69 -0.14
C SER A 59 -20.86 -5.52 -1.08
N LEU A 60 -20.26 -6.05 -2.13
CA LEU A 60 -20.94 -6.98 -3.03
C LEU A 60 -21.47 -8.19 -2.25
N PHE A 61 -22.75 -8.52 -2.46
CA PHE A 61 -23.49 -9.58 -1.74
C PHE A 61 -23.54 -9.42 -0.21
N ASP A 62 -23.32 -8.21 0.31
CA ASP A 62 -23.30 -7.91 1.74
C ASP A 62 -22.29 -8.75 2.53
N LEU A 63 -21.22 -9.22 1.87
CA LEU A 63 -20.19 -10.06 2.48
C LEU A 63 -19.54 -9.40 3.69
N ALA A 64 -19.23 -8.09 3.65
CA ALA A 64 -18.57 -7.39 4.75
C ALA A 64 -19.41 -7.44 6.02
N VAL A 65 -20.71 -7.16 5.90
CA VAL A 65 -21.63 -7.18 7.05
C VAL A 65 -21.87 -8.60 7.56
N ASN A 66 -21.94 -9.59 6.66
CA ASN A 66 -22.25 -10.97 7.03
C ASN A 66 -21.03 -11.78 7.51
N THR A 67 -19.82 -11.42 7.09
CA THR A 67 -18.61 -12.24 7.29
C THR A 67 -17.36 -11.45 7.73
N GLY A 68 -17.40 -10.12 7.72
CA GLY A 68 -16.22 -9.26 7.91
C GLY A 68 -15.29 -9.20 6.69
N PHE A 69 -15.60 -9.89 5.60
CA PHE A 69 -14.77 -9.96 4.39
C PHE A 69 -15.46 -9.33 3.18
N ASP A 70 -14.69 -8.77 2.25
CA ASP A 70 -15.21 -8.34 0.95
C ASP A 70 -14.26 -8.65 -0.23
N ILE A 71 -14.81 -8.73 -1.44
CA ILE A 71 -14.02 -9.05 -2.65
C ILE A 71 -13.27 -7.80 -3.12
N GLU A 72 -13.85 -6.65 -2.88
CA GLU A 72 -13.36 -5.32 -3.18
C GLU A 72 -11.96 -5.07 -2.60
N SER A 73 -11.67 -5.56 -1.40
CA SER A 73 -10.37 -5.42 -0.74
C SER A 73 -9.28 -6.20 -1.47
N LEU A 74 -9.60 -7.35 -2.08
CA LEU A 74 -8.65 -8.05 -2.96
C LEU A 74 -8.30 -7.21 -4.20
N ILE A 75 -9.30 -6.57 -4.80
CA ILE A 75 -9.15 -5.71 -5.99
C ILE A 75 -8.34 -4.46 -5.64
N PHE A 76 -8.72 -3.81 -4.54
CA PHE A 76 -8.05 -2.63 -4.00
C PHE A 76 -6.58 -2.94 -3.71
N CYS A 77 -6.30 -3.99 -2.91
CA CYS A 77 -4.95 -4.41 -2.57
C CYS A 77 -4.10 -4.77 -3.79
N PHE A 78 -4.69 -5.41 -4.81
CA PHE A 78 -4.03 -5.68 -6.08
C PHE A 78 -3.61 -4.37 -6.77
N GLY A 79 -4.55 -3.45 -6.96
CA GLY A 79 -4.32 -2.18 -7.65
C GLY A 79 -3.26 -1.32 -6.96
N ILE A 80 -3.41 -1.09 -5.65
CA ILE A 80 -2.49 -0.24 -4.89
C ILE A 80 -1.08 -0.81 -4.82
N GLY A 81 -0.92 -2.13 -4.71
CA GLY A 81 0.40 -2.76 -4.62
C GLY A 81 1.19 -2.61 -5.91
N GLY A 82 0.55 -2.85 -7.05
CA GLY A 82 1.16 -2.66 -8.37
C GLY A 82 1.63 -1.23 -8.59
N ILE A 83 0.79 -0.24 -8.29
CA ILE A 83 1.13 1.17 -8.42
C ILE A 83 2.23 1.57 -7.44
N ALA A 84 2.08 1.27 -6.15
CA ALA A 84 3.07 1.62 -5.12
C ALA A 84 4.48 1.10 -5.44
N GLY A 85 4.58 -0.12 -5.96
CA GLY A 85 5.86 -0.73 -6.32
C GLY A 85 6.62 -0.04 -7.45
N VAL A 86 5.94 0.70 -8.33
CA VAL A 86 6.56 1.26 -9.55
C VAL A 86 6.37 2.77 -9.72
N PHE A 87 5.56 3.44 -8.90
CA PHE A 87 5.26 4.85 -9.12
C PHE A 87 6.51 5.74 -9.12
N TYR A 88 7.42 5.51 -8.16
CA TYR A 88 8.73 6.15 -8.13
C TYR A 88 9.55 5.91 -9.40
N ASN A 89 9.52 4.68 -9.92
CA ASN A 89 10.30 4.30 -11.10
C ASN A 89 9.84 5.09 -12.33
N LEU A 90 8.52 5.24 -12.48
CA LEU A 90 7.89 5.99 -13.56
C LEU A 90 8.30 7.48 -13.55
N ILE A 91 8.20 8.13 -12.39
CA ILE A 91 8.51 9.56 -12.28
C ILE A 91 10.00 9.86 -12.37
N THR A 92 10.86 8.89 -12.08
CA THR A 92 12.33 9.06 -12.09
C THR A 92 13.02 8.44 -13.29
N GLY A 93 12.29 7.76 -14.19
CA GLY A 93 12.87 7.05 -15.33
C GLY A 93 13.88 5.97 -14.92
N ARG A 94 13.64 5.29 -13.79
CA ARG A 94 14.53 4.25 -13.25
C ARG A 94 13.93 2.87 -13.39
N VAL A 95 14.77 1.87 -13.63
CA VAL A 95 14.39 0.46 -13.77
C VAL A 95 15.12 -0.44 -12.76
N PRO A 96 14.48 -1.54 -12.30
CA PRO A 96 15.12 -2.50 -11.40
C PRO A 96 16.22 -3.32 -12.09
N ARG A 97 17.48 -3.15 -11.68
CA ARG A 97 18.65 -3.92 -12.15
C ARG A 97 19.16 -4.86 -11.06
N PRO A 98 19.77 -6.01 -11.38
CA PRO A 98 20.31 -6.93 -10.37
C PRO A 98 21.36 -6.25 -9.48
N VAL A 99 21.31 -6.55 -8.19
CA VAL A 99 22.41 -6.25 -7.24
C VAL A 99 23.54 -7.24 -7.46
N GLU A 100 24.78 -6.74 -7.50
CA GLU A 100 26.00 -7.51 -7.73
C GLU A 100 26.30 -8.48 -6.59
N ALA A 101 26.92 -9.62 -6.89
CA ALA A 101 27.14 -10.68 -5.90
C ALA A 101 28.02 -10.23 -4.70
N ALA A 102 28.99 -9.34 -4.93
CA ALA A 102 29.83 -8.79 -3.87
C ALA A 102 29.03 -7.89 -2.91
N GLU A 103 28.16 -7.05 -3.46
CA GLU A 103 27.26 -6.17 -2.69
C GLU A 103 26.33 -6.98 -1.78
N ARG A 104 25.80 -8.12 -2.26
CA ARG A 104 24.92 -9.00 -1.45
C ARG A 104 25.60 -9.60 -0.20
N ARG A 105 26.93 -9.62 -0.16
CA ARG A 105 27.71 -10.23 0.94
C ARG A 105 28.09 -9.26 2.05
N ILE A 106 27.75 -7.97 1.92
CA ILE A 106 28.04 -7.00 2.99
C ILE A 106 27.31 -7.40 4.29
N PRO A 107 27.88 -7.11 5.48
CA PRO A 107 27.35 -7.60 6.75
C PRO A 107 25.90 -7.24 7.01
N LEU A 108 25.45 -6.09 6.50
CA LEU A 108 24.08 -5.59 6.67
C LEU A 108 23.03 -6.59 6.14
N HIS A 109 23.31 -7.24 5.02
CA HIS A 109 22.37 -8.15 4.37
C HIS A 109 22.21 -9.51 5.07
N ARG A 110 22.93 -9.77 6.16
CA ARG A 110 22.56 -10.88 7.06
C ARG A 110 21.14 -10.71 7.64
N HIS A 111 20.61 -9.49 7.61
CA HIS A 111 19.27 -9.15 8.06
C HIS A 111 18.27 -8.96 6.90
N HIS A 112 18.64 -9.22 5.64
CA HIS A 112 17.84 -8.91 4.45
C HIS A 112 16.39 -9.38 4.53
N TYR A 113 16.17 -10.68 4.72
CA TYR A 113 14.81 -11.22 4.84
C TYR A 113 14.15 -10.94 6.19
N LYS A 114 14.94 -10.66 7.25
CA LYS A 114 14.42 -10.27 8.57
C LYS A 114 13.82 -8.86 8.53
N ALA A 115 14.50 -7.95 7.83
CA ALA A 115 14.01 -6.59 7.61
C ALA A 115 12.70 -6.61 6.82
N LEU A 116 12.68 -7.42 5.75
CA LEU A 116 11.48 -7.58 4.93
C LEU A 116 10.31 -8.22 5.68
N SER A 117 10.58 -9.15 6.60
CA SER A 117 9.53 -9.82 7.37
C SER A 117 9.06 -9.04 8.60
N ALA A 118 9.74 -7.94 8.95
CA ALA A 118 9.47 -7.17 10.16
C ALA A 118 8.01 -6.73 10.34
N PRO A 119 7.27 -6.20 9.33
CA PRO A 119 5.87 -5.82 9.54
C PRO A 119 4.97 -7.04 9.78
N PHE A 120 5.25 -8.17 9.14
CA PHE A 120 4.47 -9.40 9.30
C PHE A 120 4.66 -10.07 10.66
N ILE A 121 5.77 -9.77 11.34
CA ILE A 121 6.02 -10.18 12.73
C ILE A 121 5.45 -9.15 13.69
N ALA A 122 5.60 -7.85 13.40
CA ALA A 122 5.14 -6.77 14.27
C ALA A 122 3.61 -6.71 14.36
N PHE A 123 2.90 -6.86 13.23
CA PHE A 123 1.45 -6.73 13.19
C PHE A 123 0.73 -7.70 14.14
N PRO A 124 0.96 -9.03 14.13
CA PRO A 124 0.30 -9.94 15.05
C PRO A 124 0.57 -9.63 16.52
N LEU A 125 1.76 -9.15 16.86
CA LEU A 125 2.10 -8.76 18.24
C LEU A 125 1.35 -7.49 18.66
N LEU A 126 1.19 -6.54 17.74
CA LEU A 126 0.54 -5.26 17.96
C LEU A 126 -1.00 -5.33 17.88
N TYR A 127 -1.54 -6.32 17.19
CA TYR A 127 -2.98 -6.49 16.99
C TYR A 127 -3.74 -6.72 18.31
N PHE A 128 -3.13 -7.40 19.28
CA PHE A 128 -3.79 -7.75 20.54
C PHE A 128 -3.87 -6.61 21.57
N PHE A 129 -3.35 -5.42 21.25
CA PHE A 129 -3.55 -4.25 22.11
C PHE A 129 -4.98 -3.70 21.95
N PRO A 130 -5.53 -3.04 23.00
CA PRO A 130 -6.91 -2.53 23.00
C PRO A 130 -7.02 -1.21 22.23
N TRP A 131 -6.76 -1.23 20.93
CA TRP A 131 -6.83 -0.09 20.02
C TRP A 131 -7.42 -0.49 18.66
N ASN A 132 -7.82 0.50 17.87
CA ASN A 132 -8.37 0.27 16.53
C ASN A 132 -7.34 -0.44 15.62
N PRO A 133 -7.74 -1.45 14.81
CA PRO A 133 -6.82 -2.25 14.01
C PRO A 133 -6.06 -1.48 12.91
N ILE A 134 -6.44 -0.24 12.57
CA ILE A 134 -5.62 0.61 11.69
C ILE A 134 -4.27 0.96 12.32
N TYR A 135 -4.19 1.18 13.64
CA TYR A 135 -2.96 1.54 14.34
C TYR A 135 -1.87 0.46 14.29
N PRO A 136 -2.13 -0.82 14.63
CA PRO A 136 -1.13 -1.87 14.49
C PRO A 136 -0.71 -2.05 13.03
N GLY A 137 -1.61 -1.83 12.06
CA GLY A 137 -1.27 -1.78 10.63
C GLY A 137 -0.23 -0.71 10.30
N ILE A 138 -0.50 0.54 10.70
CA ILE A 138 0.41 1.68 10.50
C ILE A 138 1.75 1.43 11.18
N VAL A 139 1.75 1.05 12.47
CA VAL A 139 2.98 0.88 13.26
C VAL A 139 3.82 -0.28 12.71
N ALA A 140 3.20 -1.39 12.32
CA ALA A 140 3.90 -2.51 11.71
C ALA A 140 4.60 -2.09 10.41
N MET A 141 3.91 -1.35 9.54
CA MET A 141 4.50 -0.84 8.30
C MET A 141 5.64 0.15 8.57
N ILE A 142 5.54 1.00 9.60
CA ILE A 142 6.63 1.89 10.02
C ILE A 142 7.85 1.09 10.51
N ILE A 143 7.64 0.02 11.28
CA ILE A 143 8.72 -0.88 11.70
C ILE A 143 9.39 -1.52 10.48
N GLY A 144 8.59 -2.01 9.52
CA GLY A 144 9.07 -2.56 8.25
C GLY A 144 9.85 -1.55 7.41
N LEU A 145 9.36 -0.32 7.34
CA LEU A 145 10.03 0.83 6.72
C LEU A 145 11.41 1.05 7.32
N VAL A 146 11.49 1.21 8.65
CA VAL A 146 12.76 1.47 9.34
C VAL A 146 13.73 0.32 9.13
N ALA A 147 13.28 -0.93 9.31
CA ALA A 147 14.11 -2.10 9.10
C ALA A 147 14.62 -2.20 7.66
N ASN A 148 13.77 -1.92 6.67
CA ASN A 148 14.13 -1.94 5.26
C ASN A 148 15.12 -0.84 4.89
N VAL A 149 14.92 0.40 5.34
CA VAL A 149 15.85 1.51 5.06
C VAL A 149 17.20 1.28 5.73
N LEU A 150 17.21 0.77 6.96
CA LEU A 150 18.45 0.40 7.64
C LEU A 150 19.18 -0.72 6.90
N CYS A 151 18.47 -1.70 6.33
CA CYS A 151 19.08 -2.83 5.60
C CYS A 151 19.42 -2.53 4.12
N ARG A 152 18.69 -1.62 3.49
CA ARG A 152 18.84 -1.20 2.09
C ARG A 152 18.83 0.34 1.98
N PRO A 153 19.90 1.03 2.43
CA PRO A 153 19.98 2.48 2.36
C PRO A 153 19.88 3.02 0.93
N ASP A 154 20.26 2.22 -0.07
CA ASP A 154 20.13 2.55 -1.50
C ASP A 154 18.66 2.74 -1.94
N LEU A 155 17.71 2.12 -1.23
CA LEU A 155 16.28 2.26 -1.49
C LEU A 155 15.62 3.42 -0.72
N ALA A 156 16.33 4.07 0.21
CA ALA A 156 15.75 5.10 1.08
C ALA A 156 15.05 6.22 0.31
N ARG A 157 15.68 6.73 -0.76
CA ARG A 157 15.07 7.77 -1.61
C ARG A 157 13.79 7.29 -2.28
N LYS A 158 13.79 6.05 -2.80
CA LYS A 158 12.59 5.44 -3.40
C LYS A 158 11.46 5.31 -2.39
N THR A 159 11.81 4.90 -1.17
CA THR A 159 10.89 4.76 -0.05
C THR A 159 10.21 6.07 0.34
N TRP A 160 10.98 7.13 0.61
CA TRP A 160 10.40 8.42 1.02
C TRP A 160 9.51 9.04 -0.07
N ILE A 161 10.01 9.06 -1.31
CA ILE A 161 9.25 9.63 -2.43
C ILE A 161 8.03 8.75 -2.75
N GLY A 162 8.17 7.42 -2.70
CA GLY A 162 7.07 6.48 -2.88
C GLY A 162 5.94 6.70 -1.86
N GLY A 163 6.28 6.96 -0.60
CA GLY A 163 5.32 7.34 0.44
C GLY A 163 4.54 8.61 0.10
N ILE A 164 5.23 9.67 -0.30
CA ILE A 164 4.61 10.94 -0.68
C ILE A 164 3.70 10.77 -1.91
N LEU A 165 4.17 10.06 -2.94
CA LEU A 165 3.38 9.81 -4.15
C LEU A 165 2.12 9.01 -3.85
N PHE A 166 2.24 7.99 -3.00
CA PHE A 166 1.09 7.18 -2.61
C PHE A 166 0.11 7.98 -1.77
N LEU A 167 0.58 8.76 -0.80
CA LEU A 167 -0.24 9.68 -0.01
C LEU A 167 -1.04 10.63 -0.92
N VAL A 168 -0.39 11.29 -1.88
CA VAL A 168 -1.07 12.20 -2.81
C VAL A 168 -2.11 11.44 -3.65
N GLY A 169 -1.76 10.29 -4.20
CA GLY A 169 -2.69 9.47 -4.98
C GLY A 169 -3.89 9.00 -4.16
N TYR A 170 -3.66 8.58 -2.91
CA TYR A 170 -4.69 8.12 -2.00
C TYR A 170 -5.59 9.27 -1.49
N ALA A 171 -5.03 10.45 -1.24
CA ALA A 171 -5.82 11.64 -0.93
C ALA A 171 -6.72 12.05 -2.10
N VAL A 172 -6.22 11.98 -3.34
CA VAL A 172 -7.05 12.21 -4.55
C VAL A 172 -8.16 11.16 -4.63
N PHE A 173 -7.86 9.91 -4.31
CA PHE A 173 -8.86 8.85 -4.24
C PHE A 173 -9.96 9.14 -3.21
N LEU A 174 -9.60 9.47 -1.97
CA LEU A 174 -10.57 9.82 -0.92
C LEU A 174 -11.39 11.06 -1.28
N ALA A 175 -10.77 12.05 -1.92
CA ALA A 175 -11.49 13.24 -2.42
C ALA A 175 -12.47 12.91 -3.53
N GLY A 176 -12.09 12.02 -4.45
CA GLY A 176 -13.02 11.53 -5.46
C GLY A 176 -14.18 10.74 -4.84
N LEU A 177 -13.89 9.86 -3.88
CA LEU A 177 -14.88 9.08 -3.15
C LEU A 177 -15.90 9.99 -2.49
N GLU A 178 -15.45 10.92 -1.65
CA GLU A 178 -16.30 11.88 -0.94
C GLU A 178 -17.06 12.81 -1.89
N TRP A 179 -16.44 13.24 -3.00
CA TRP A 179 -17.11 14.07 -4.00
C TRP A 179 -18.25 13.31 -4.72
N SER A 180 -18.02 12.04 -5.06
CA SER A 180 -18.99 11.21 -5.79
C SER A 180 -20.11 10.68 -4.89
N ALA A 181 -19.82 10.47 -3.60
CA ALA A 181 -20.76 10.00 -2.59
C ALA A 181 -20.58 10.84 -1.30
N PRO A 182 -21.18 12.04 -1.23
CA PRO A 182 -20.99 12.94 -0.08
C PRO A 182 -21.36 12.29 1.26
N GLY A 183 -20.50 12.48 2.26
CA GLY A 183 -20.59 11.92 3.61
C GLY A 183 -20.31 10.42 3.68
N TYR A 184 -19.80 9.78 2.62
CA TYR A 184 -19.56 8.34 2.62
C TYR A 184 -18.53 7.94 3.66
N ILE A 185 -17.45 8.72 3.81
CA ILE A 185 -16.42 8.43 4.82
C ILE A 185 -17.02 8.46 6.22
N ASP A 186 -17.83 9.49 6.54
CA ASP A 186 -18.47 9.60 7.85
C ASP A 186 -19.48 8.48 8.14
N ARG A 187 -20.08 7.87 7.10
CA ARG A 187 -21.04 6.76 7.26
C ARG A 187 -20.37 5.41 7.39
N VAL A 188 -19.23 5.20 6.74
CA VAL A 188 -18.61 3.88 6.58
C VAL A 188 -17.42 3.68 7.53
N TRP A 189 -16.64 4.71 7.80
CA TRP A 189 -15.55 4.63 8.77
C TRP A 189 -16.08 4.81 10.19
N ASN A 190 -15.59 4.00 11.13
CA ASN A 190 -15.88 4.18 12.54
C ASN A 190 -15.03 5.30 13.14
N LEU A 191 -15.37 6.55 12.80
CA LEU A 191 -14.59 7.72 13.19
C LEU A 191 -14.48 7.92 14.70
N ALA A 192 -15.44 7.42 15.46
CA ALA A 192 -15.42 7.46 16.92
C ALA A 192 -14.32 6.56 17.52
N ALA A 193 -13.84 5.56 16.78
CA ALA A 193 -12.75 4.68 17.18
C ALA A 193 -11.36 5.19 16.71
N LEU A 194 -11.31 6.34 16.04
CA LEU A 194 -10.08 7.01 15.60
C LEU A 194 -9.69 8.15 16.56
N SER A 195 -8.59 8.85 16.30
CA SER A 195 -8.12 9.96 17.15
C SER A 195 -9.05 11.19 17.16
N GLY A 196 -9.97 11.28 16.19
CA GLY A 196 -10.82 12.44 15.95
C GLY A 196 -10.14 13.57 15.17
N TRP A 197 -8.85 13.44 14.82
CA TRP A 197 -8.14 14.44 14.03
C TRP A 197 -8.44 14.23 12.54
N LYS A 198 -8.81 15.30 11.85
CA LYS A 198 -9.10 15.28 10.42
C LYS A 198 -8.30 16.34 9.66
N ALA A 199 -7.88 16.02 8.45
CA ALA A 199 -7.42 16.99 7.45
C ALA A 199 -8.54 17.19 6.42
N GLY A 200 -9.33 18.24 6.61
CA GLY A 200 -10.60 18.38 5.90
C GLY A 200 -11.58 17.30 6.34
N PHE A 201 -12.04 16.46 5.42
CA PHE A 201 -12.93 15.33 5.70
C PHE A 201 -12.18 14.00 5.93
N MET A 202 -10.88 13.93 5.62
CA MET A 202 -10.07 12.72 5.74
C MET A 202 -9.54 12.55 7.18
N PRO A 203 -9.76 11.39 7.83
CA PRO A 203 -9.10 11.07 9.10
C PRO A 203 -7.58 11.04 8.93
N VAL A 204 -6.84 11.50 9.94
CA VAL A 204 -5.36 11.53 9.86
C VAL A 204 -4.79 10.10 9.76
N GLU A 205 -5.46 9.11 10.34
CA GLU A 205 -5.08 7.70 10.28
C GLU A 205 -5.06 7.17 8.84
N GLU A 206 -5.98 7.61 7.97
CA GLU A 206 -5.98 7.26 6.55
C GLU A 206 -4.74 7.78 5.83
N LEU A 207 -4.34 9.02 6.15
CA LEU A 207 -3.16 9.65 5.57
C LEU A 207 -1.88 8.98 6.09
N LEU A 208 -1.85 8.60 7.36
CA LEU A 208 -0.75 7.84 7.95
C LEU A 208 -0.65 6.44 7.36
N PHE A 209 -1.78 5.74 7.19
CA PHE A 209 -1.85 4.46 6.51
C PHE A 209 -1.32 4.55 5.09
N ALA A 210 -1.81 5.50 4.29
CA ALA A 210 -1.35 5.71 2.92
C ALA A 210 0.16 5.97 2.85
N THR A 211 0.65 6.85 3.73
CA THR A 211 2.08 7.18 3.80
C THR A 211 2.91 5.95 4.16
N ALA A 212 2.55 5.24 5.24
CA ALA A 212 3.28 4.06 5.71
C ALA A 212 3.25 2.92 4.68
N PHE A 213 2.09 2.69 4.05
CA PHE A 213 1.91 1.71 2.97
C PHE A 213 2.82 2.05 1.78
N GLY A 214 2.76 3.28 1.27
CA GLY A 214 3.59 3.71 0.15
C GLY A 214 5.09 3.65 0.45
N MET A 215 5.49 4.05 1.65
CA MET A 215 6.89 3.99 2.08
C MET A 215 7.40 2.55 2.13
N TYR A 216 6.65 1.65 2.76
CA TYR A 216 7.05 0.26 2.85
C TYR A 216 7.04 -0.43 1.48
N TRP A 217 5.90 -0.44 0.79
CA TRP A 217 5.69 -1.23 -0.43
C TRP A 217 6.47 -0.75 -1.65
N SER A 218 6.85 0.53 -1.70
CA SER A 218 7.64 1.07 -2.83
C SER A 218 8.99 0.36 -3.02
N GLY A 219 9.61 -0.16 -1.96
CA GLY A 219 10.91 -0.84 -2.04
C GLY A 219 10.86 -2.37 -1.93
N VAL A 220 9.71 -2.97 -1.59
CA VAL A 220 9.61 -4.40 -1.27
C VAL A 220 10.03 -5.29 -2.43
N TYR A 221 9.60 -4.96 -3.66
CA TYR A 221 9.97 -5.74 -4.84
C TYR A 221 11.50 -5.79 -5.02
N GLU A 222 12.17 -4.64 -4.95
CA GLU A 222 13.62 -4.56 -5.10
C GLU A 222 14.38 -5.18 -3.94
N HIS A 223 13.84 -5.06 -2.73
CA HIS A 223 14.40 -5.70 -1.56
C HIS A 223 14.35 -7.23 -1.75
N PHE A 224 13.16 -7.80 -1.98
CA PHE A 224 12.95 -9.24 -2.11
C PHE A 224 13.75 -9.85 -3.26
N THR A 225 13.73 -9.21 -4.43
CA THR A 225 14.31 -9.76 -5.66
C THR A 225 15.78 -9.40 -5.88
N TRP A 226 16.44 -8.76 -4.90
CA TRP A 226 17.82 -8.30 -5.00
C TRP A 226 18.07 -7.42 -6.22
N ARG A 227 17.26 -6.37 -6.34
CA ARG A 227 17.36 -5.35 -7.38
C ARG A 227 17.74 -3.99 -6.79
N LYS A 228 18.46 -3.17 -7.56
CA LYS A 228 18.74 -1.76 -7.29
C LYS A 228 18.12 -0.90 -8.39
N GLN A 229 17.90 0.38 -8.09
CA GLN A 229 17.40 1.34 -9.07
C GLN A 229 18.54 1.84 -9.96
N ALA A 230 18.38 1.76 -11.27
CA ALA A 230 19.30 2.35 -12.25
C ALA A 230 18.52 3.17 -13.29
N PRO A 231 19.12 4.21 -13.90
CA PRO A 231 18.51 4.88 -15.05
C PRO A 231 18.13 3.89 -16.16
N ASP A 232 17.00 4.13 -16.83
CA ASP A 232 16.53 3.28 -17.93
C ASP A 232 17.47 3.34 -19.15
N ARG A 233 18.10 4.50 -19.39
CA ARG A 233 19.22 4.64 -20.32
C ARG A 233 20.54 4.43 -19.58
N LEU A 234 21.23 3.35 -19.89
CA LEU A 234 22.69 3.37 -19.85
C LEU A 234 23.12 4.36 -20.94
N ASP A 235 23.62 5.52 -20.54
CA ASP A 235 24.44 6.34 -21.43
C ASP A 235 25.64 5.46 -21.84
N TRP A 236 25.59 4.94 -23.06
CA TRP A 236 26.73 4.30 -23.72
C TRP A 236 27.66 5.40 -24.26
N ILE A 237 28.21 6.21 -23.34
CA ILE A 237 29.33 7.11 -23.63
C ILE A 237 30.53 6.62 -22.86
#